data_AF-A0A293LUW4-F1
#
_entry.id   AF-A0A293LUW4-F1
#
_cell.length_a   1.000
_cell.length_b   1.000
_cell.length_c   1.000
_cell.angle_alpha   90.00
_cell.angle_beta   90.00
_cell.angle_gamma   90.00
#
_symmetry.space_group_name_H-M   'P 1'
#
loop_
_entity.id
_entity.type
_entity.pdbx_description
1 polymer ?
#
loop_
_entity_poly.entity_id
_entity_poly.type
_entity_poly.pdbx_seq_one_letter_code
_entity_poly.pdbx_strand_id
1 'polypeptide(L)'
;MSSSRSILYFAYGSNMWSHRMHIRNGRATFAGIGKLNGYRLTFVGESQAWKGASATIVSSTPPHSVRGVIWSLPQEDVKILDEQESGYNGTEVSVFFYSPSFCSRGHMELAPRRRLNIG
;
A
#
# COMPACT_ATOMS: atom_id res chain seq x y z
N MET A 1 -14.67 12.02 22.78
CA MET A 1 -14.40 10.87 21.89
C MET A 1 -13.54 11.37 20.74
N SER A 2 -12.26 11.00 20.71
CA SER A 2 -11.38 11.41 19.61
C SER A 2 -11.81 10.66 18.36
N SER A 3 -12.15 11.37 17.28
CA SER A 3 -12.30 10.76 15.95
C SER A 3 -10.95 10.16 15.60
N SER A 4 -10.80 8.84 15.73
CA SER A 4 -9.58 8.15 15.34
C SER A 4 -9.33 8.39 13.86
N ARG A 5 -8.27 9.14 13.55
CA ARG A 5 -7.84 9.33 12.16
C ARG A 5 -7.38 7.98 11.61
N SER A 6 -7.88 7.63 10.44
CA SER A 6 -7.45 6.44 9.69
C SER A 6 -6.60 6.85 8.49
N ILE A 7 -5.59 6.05 8.18
CA ILE A 7 -4.78 6.17 6.97
C ILE A 7 -5.13 5.05 5.98
N LEU A 8 -4.83 5.26 4.70
CA LEU A 8 -4.96 4.24 3.66
C LEU A 8 -3.58 3.70 3.29
N TYR A 9 -3.45 2.38 3.26
CA TYR A 9 -2.22 1.66 2.92
C TYR A 9 -2.45 0.80 1.66
N PHE A 10 -1.63 1.02 0.63
CA PHE A 10 -1.67 0.27 -0.63
C PHE A 10 -0.69 -0.92 -0.58
N ALA A 11 -1.22 -2.13 -0.41
CA ALA A 11 -0.45 -3.36 -0.45
C ALA A 11 -0.39 -3.92 -1.87
N TYR A 12 0.83 -4.18 -2.38
CA TYR A 12 1.09 -4.77 -3.70
C TYR A 12 1.89 -6.08 -3.63
N GLY A 13 2.16 -6.57 -2.42
CA GLY A 13 2.95 -7.77 -2.15
C GLY A 13 2.28 -8.67 -1.10
N SER A 14 3.07 -9.22 -0.17
CA SER A 14 2.59 -10.20 0.83
C SER A 14 1.40 -9.71 1.69
N ASN A 15 1.34 -8.42 2.00
CA ASN A 15 0.24 -7.80 2.75
C ASN A 15 -1.08 -7.68 1.95
N MET A 16 -1.12 -8.12 0.68
CA MET A 16 -2.39 -8.32 -0.02
C MET A 16 -3.21 -9.44 0.63
N TRP A 17 -2.56 -10.39 1.29
CA TRP A 17 -3.24 -11.47 2.01
C TRP A 17 -3.64 -11.01 3.41
N SER A 18 -4.95 -11.08 3.71
CA SER A 18 -5.52 -10.62 4.98
C SER A 18 -4.86 -11.26 6.19
N HIS A 19 -4.63 -12.58 6.16
CA HIS A 19 -4.02 -13.29 7.27
C HIS A 19 -2.63 -12.72 7.60
N ARG A 20 -1.80 -12.44 6.58
CA ARG A 20 -0.48 -11.83 6.75
C ARG A 20 -0.59 -10.42 7.33
N MET A 21 -1.49 -9.60 6.79
CA MET A 21 -1.74 -8.24 7.27
C MET A 21 -2.12 -8.24 8.76
N HIS A 22 -2.97 -9.18 9.16
CA HIS A 22 -3.51 -9.24 10.52
C HIS A 22 -2.55 -9.83 11.56
N ILE A 23 -1.39 -10.40 11.17
CA ILE A 23 -0.39 -10.91 12.14
C ILE A 23 0.07 -9.79 13.08
N ARG A 24 0.39 -8.61 12.53
CA ARG A 24 0.81 -7.44 13.33
C ARG A 24 -0.18 -6.30 13.31
N ASN A 25 -1.05 -6.20 12.29
CA ASN A 25 -2.01 -5.11 12.16
C ASN A 25 -3.44 -5.64 12.21
N GLY A 26 -3.84 -6.25 13.33
CA GLY A 26 -5.15 -6.89 13.50
C GLY A 26 -6.37 -5.95 13.35
N ARG A 27 -6.17 -4.63 13.42
CA ARG A 27 -7.23 -3.62 13.21
C ARG A 27 -7.35 -3.14 11.76
N ALA A 28 -6.54 -3.67 10.85
CA ALA A 28 -6.64 -3.35 9.43
C ALA A 28 -7.98 -3.80 8.86
N THR A 29 -8.72 -2.89 8.24
CA THR A 29 -9.97 -3.21 7.55
C THR A 29 -9.78 -3.10 6.05
N PHE A 30 -10.37 -4.04 5.31
CA PHE A 30 -10.32 -4.01 3.86
C PHE A 30 -11.14 -2.82 3.35
N ALA A 31 -10.48 -1.89 2.66
CA ALA A 31 -11.13 -0.70 2.11
C ALA A 31 -11.55 -0.90 0.64
N GLY A 32 -10.76 -1.67 -0.13
CA GLY A 32 -11.05 -1.99 -1.53
C GLY A 32 -9.80 -2.31 -2.35
N ILE A 33 -9.91 -2.15 -3.66
CA ILE A 33 -8.82 -2.45 -4.62
C ILE A 33 -8.23 -1.15 -5.17
N GLY A 34 -6.91 -1.10 -5.29
CA GLY A 34 -6.18 0.03 -5.88
C GLY A 34 -5.56 -0.33 -7.23
N LYS A 35 -5.53 0.63 -8.16
CA LYS A 35 -4.70 0.55 -9.39
C LYS A 35 -3.75 1.73 -9.43
N LEU A 36 -2.45 1.44 -9.42
CA LEU A 36 -1.36 2.41 -9.53
C LEU A 36 -0.84 2.42 -10.97
N ASN A 37 -0.99 3.54 -11.68
CA ASN A 37 -0.52 3.70 -13.06
C ASN A 37 0.91 4.27 -13.11
N GLY A 38 1.67 3.92 -14.16
CA GLY A 38 3.04 4.41 -14.37
C GLY A 38 4.12 3.59 -13.66
N TYR A 39 3.72 2.50 -13.01
CA TYR A 39 4.61 1.59 -12.28
C TYR A 39 4.49 0.17 -12.81
N ARG A 40 5.56 -0.61 -12.63
CA ARG A 40 5.55 -2.07 -12.79
C ARG A 40 6.00 -2.74 -11.49
N LEU A 41 5.43 -3.91 -11.24
CA LEU A 41 5.87 -4.79 -10.16
C LEU A 41 7.17 -5.49 -10.61
N THR A 42 8.14 -5.58 -9.71
CA THR A 42 9.37 -6.34 -9.90
C THR A 42 9.77 -6.99 -8.57
N PHE A 43 10.75 -7.88 -8.61
CA PHE A 43 11.29 -8.54 -7.43
C PHE A 43 12.78 -8.21 -7.33
N VAL A 44 13.24 -7.77 -6.16
CA VAL A 44 14.62 -7.32 -5.94
C VAL A 44 15.15 -7.88 -4.61
N GLY A 45 16.47 -8.06 -4.57
CA GLY A 45 17.21 -8.44 -3.37
C GLY A 45 17.10 -9.92 -3.03
N GLU A 46 17.63 -10.27 -1.87
CA GLU A 46 17.50 -11.60 -1.28
C GLU A 46 17.05 -11.42 0.17
N SER A 47 15.78 -11.69 0.43
CA SER A 47 15.23 -11.69 1.77
C SER A 47 15.50 -13.04 2.42
N GLN A 48 16.16 -13.02 3.58
CA GLN A 48 16.30 -14.21 4.41
C GLN A 48 14.95 -14.75 4.88
N ALA A 49 13.99 -13.87 5.14
CA ALA A 49 12.65 -14.24 5.57
C ALA A 49 11.84 -14.93 4.46
N TRP A 50 11.96 -14.43 3.22
CA TRP A 50 11.27 -15.02 2.06
C TRP A 50 12.09 -16.05 1.30
N LYS A 51 13.37 -16.24 1.66
CA LYS A 51 14.37 -17.07 0.96
C LYS A 51 14.41 -16.77 -0.55
N GLY A 52 14.38 -15.49 -0.89
CA GLY A 52 14.32 -15.03 -2.28
C GLY A 52 14.01 -13.54 -2.40
N ALA A 53 13.76 -13.10 -3.63
CA ALA A 53 13.54 -11.68 -3.93
C ALA A 53 12.18 -11.20 -3.43
N SER A 54 12.16 -10.01 -2.81
CA SER A 54 10.93 -9.41 -2.30
C SER A 54 10.28 -8.51 -3.36
N ALA A 55 8.96 -8.41 -3.31
CA ALA A 55 8.19 -7.55 -4.20
C ALA A 55 8.55 -6.07 -3.99
N THR A 56 8.69 -5.31 -5.08
CA THR A 56 8.84 -3.86 -5.10
C THR A 56 8.21 -3.28 -6.36
N ILE A 57 7.96 -1.97 -6.39
CA ILE A 57 7.41 -1.27 -7.55
C ILE A 57 8.41 -0.23 -8.06
N VAL A 58 8.56 -0.15 -9.38
CA VAL A 58 9.44 0.82 -10.03
C VAL A 58 8.68 1.57 -11.11
N SER A 59 9.07 2.82 -11.35
CA SER A 59 8.52 3.60 -12.47
C SER A 59 8.79 2.88 -13.80
N SER A 60 7.85 2.99 -14.74
CA SER A 60 7.92 2.25 -16.00
C SER A 60 7.51 3.07 -17.21
N THR A 61 8.29 2.92 -18.28
CA THR A 61 8.03 3.45 -19.62
C THR A 61 8.22 2.31 -20.62
N PRO A 62 7.19 1.89 -21.41
CA PRO A 62 5.84 2.44 -21.48
C PRO A 62 5.05 2.29 -20.15
N PRO A 63 3.95 3.03 -19.97
CA PRO A 63 3.21 3.02 -18.70
C PRO A 63 2.55 1.65 -18.48
N HIS A 64 2.94 1.00 -17.39
CA HIS A 64 2.25 -0.18 -16.85
C HIS A 64 1.34 0.21 -15.68
N SER A 65 0.61 -0.76 -15.15
CA SER A 65 -0.17 -0.55 -13.92
C SER A 65 -0.03 -1.72 -12.96
N VAL A 66 0.09 -1.41 -11.66
CA VAL A 66 0.11 -2.38 -10.57
C VAL A 66 -1.25 -2.35 -9.88
N ARG A 67 -1.83 -3.54 -9.64
CA ARG A 67 -3.03 -3.68 -8.81
C ARG A 67 -2.63 -4.10 -7.41
N GLY A 68 -3.37 -3.64 -6.42
CA GLY A 68 -3.13 -3.95 -5.01
C GLY A 68 -4.39 -3.85 -4.17
N VAL A 69 -4.24 -4.17 -2.90
CA VAL A 69 -5.30 -4.04 -1.88
C VAL A 69 -5.10 -2.74 -1.12
N ILE A 70 -6.19 -2.01 -0.87
CA ILE A 70 -6.19 -0.86 0.01
C ILE A 70 -6.72 -1.29 1.37
N TRP A 71 -5.90 -1.09 2.40
CA TRP A 71 -6.25 -1.28 3.80
C TRP A 71 -6.51 0.08 4.44
N SER A 72 -7.54 0.16 5.28
CA SER A 72 -7.73 1.27 6.21
C SER A 72 -7.16 0.87 7.57
N LEU A 73 -6.29 1.72 8.12
CA LEU A 73 -5.58 1.48 9.38
C LEU A 73 -5.76 2.69 10.31
N PRO A 74 -5.92 2.48 11.62
CA PRO A 74 -5.80 3.54 12.60
C PRO A 74 -4.42 4.21 12.51
N GLN A 75 -4.36 5.54 12.59
CA GLN A 75 -3.10 6.29 12.47
C GLN A 75 -2.05 5.89 13.52
N GLU A 76 -2.48 5.46 14.70
CA GLU A 76 -1.58 4.97 15.75
C GLU A 76 -0.92 3.61 15.45
N ASP A 77 -1.45 2.83 14.50
CA ASP A 77 -0.90 1.53 14.06
C ASP A 77 0.14 1.67 12.94
N VAL A 78 0.37 2.87 12.43
CA VAL A 78 1.34 3.12 11.35
C VAL A 78 2.75 2.69 11.79
N LYS A 79 3.15 2.99 13.03
CA LYS A 79 4.44 2.55 13.56
C LYS A 79 4.62 1.03 13.53
N ILE A 80 3.54 0.28 13.78
CA ILE A 80 3.57 -1.19 13.78
C ILE A 80 3.77 -1.71 12.37
N LEU A 81 3.12 -1.06 11.40
CA LEU A 81 3.30 -1.34 9.98
C LEU A 81 4.74 -1.02 9.54
N ASP A 82 5.29 0.14 9.91
CA ASP A 82 6.66 0.53 9.56
C ASP A 82 7.69 -0.43 10.14
N GLU A 83 7.50 -0.90 11.38
CA GLU A 83 8.34 -1.94 11.97
C GLU A 83 8.25 -3.28 11.22
N GLN A 84 7.07 -3.60 10.65
CA GLN A 84 6.89 -4.80 9.84
C GLN A 84 7.60 -4.68 8.49
N GLU A 85 7.54 -3.50 7.88
CA GLU A 85 8.09 -3.19 6.57
C GLU A 85 9.47 -2.51 6.67
N SER A 86 10.22 -2.71 7.76
CA SER A 86 11.48 -2.00 8.07
C SER A 86 12.59 -2.08 7.00
N GLY A 87 12.41 -2.88 5.95
CA GLY A 87 13.25 -2.91 4.74
C GLY A 87 12.74 -2.05 3.57
N TYR A 88 11.65 -1.32 3.74
CA TYR A 88 10.99 -0.50 2.72
C TYR A 88 10.79 0.93 3.22
N ASN A 89 11.04 1.91 2.34
CA ASN A 89 10.65 3.29 2.60
C ASN A 89 9.22 3.52 2.08
N GLY A 90 8.30 3.81 2.99
CA GLY A 90 6.93 4.19 2.63
C GLY A 90 6.92 5.46 1.76
N THR A 91 6.05 5.48 0.75
CA THR A 91 5.84 6.65 -0.09
C THR A 91 4.37 6.86 -0.40
N GLU A 92 4.01 8.12 -0.62
CA GLU A 92 2.67 8.53 -1.02
C GLU A 92 2.49 8.30 -2.53
N VAL A 93 1.42 7.60 -2.90
CA VAL A 93 1.09 7.29 -4.29
C VAL A 93 -0.36 7.60 -4.59
N SER A 94 -0.64 8.04 -5.81
CA SER A 94 -2.01 8.20 -6.30
C SER A 94 -2.50 6.89 -6.94
N VAL A 95 -3.57 6.32 -6.39
CA VAL A 95 -4.17 5.07 -6.87
C VAL A 95 -5.62 5.28 -7.24
N PHE A 96 -6.07 4.65 -8.32
CA PHE A 96 -7.50 4.53 -8.60
C PHE A 96 -8.10 3.54 -7.58
N PHE A 97 -9.09 3.99 -6.82
CA PHE A 97 -9.69 3.22 -5.73
C PHE A 97 -11.06 2.66 -6.12
N TYR A 98 -11.24 1.35 -5.92
CA TYR A 98 -12.47 0.62 -6.16
C TYR A 98 -12.98 0.05 -4.83
N SER A 99 -13.94 0.76 -4.21
CA SER A 99 -14.55 0.35 -2.94
C SER A 99 -15.68 -0.67 -3.15
N PRO A 100 -15.84 -1.68 -2.26
CA PRO A 100 -16.97 -2.62 -2.31
C PRO A 100 -18.33 -1.95 -2.05
N SER A 101 -18.34 -0.87 -1.26
CA SER A 101 -19.56 -0.22 -0.78
C SER A 101 -20.16 0.75 -1.80
N PHE A 102 -19.46 1.03 -2.90
CA PHE A 102 -19.89 1.99 -3.91
C PHE A 102 -19.28 1.65 -5.27
N CYS A 103 -20.10 1.26 -6.25
CA CYS A 103 -19.67 1.10 -7.64
C CYS A 103 -20.10 2.35 -8.44
N SER A 104 -19.27 3.39 -8.48
CA SER A 104 -19.47 4.54 -9.37
C SER A 104 -18.14 5.00 -10.00
N ARG A 105 -18.20 5.53 -11.23
CA ARG A 105 -17.08 6.33 -11.78
C ARG A 105 -17.06 7.67 -11.06
N GLY A 106 -15.97 7.98 -10.38
CA GLY A 106 -15.75 9.29 -9.76
C GLY A 106 -14.25 9.60 -9.65
N HIS A 107 -13.89 10.84 -9.93
CA HIS A 107 -12.56 11.40 -9.70
C HIS A 107 -12.28 11.41 -8.17
N MET A 108 -11.16 10.86 -7.73
CA MET A 108 -10.66 11.01 -6.36
C MET A 108 -9.26 11.61 -6.42
N GLU A 109 -9.08 12.75 -5.76
CA GLU A 109 -7.78 13.35 -5.46
C GLU A 109 -7.39 12.97 -4.03
N LEU A 110 -6.15 12.55 -3.82
CA LEU A 110 -5.60 12.23 -2.51
C LEU A 110 -4.75 13.44 -2.03
N ALA A 111 -5.09 13.98 -0.87
CA ALA A 111 -4.48 15.15 -0.23
C ALA A 111 -3.24 14.77 0.63
N PRO A 112 -2.43 15.74 1.10
CA PRO A 112 -1.48 16.57 0.38
C PRO A 112 -0.01 16.41 0.89
N ARG A 113 0.94 16.37 -0.06
CA ARG A 113 2.40 16.66 0.03
C ARG A 113 3.17 16.22 1.30
N ARG A 114 4.24 15.44 1.10
CA ARG A 114 5.65 15.90 1.22
C ARG A 114 6.68 14.87 0.73
N ARG A 115 7.41 15.27 -0.33
CA ARG A 115 8.75 14.84 -0.81
C ARG A 115 9.09 13.33 -0.77
N LEU A 116 9.14 12.76 -1.97
CA LEU A 116 9.95 11.59 -2.30
C LEU A 116 11.43 11.99 -2.45
N ASN A 117 12.30 11.40 -1.62
CA ASN A 117 13.71 11.19 -1.99
C ASN A 117 13.75 9.86 -2.75
N ILE A 118 14.03 9.95 -4.05
CA ILE A 118 14.39 8.81 -4.88
C ILE A 118 15.90 8.90 -5.04
N GLY A 119 16.60 7.92 -4.48
CA GLY A 119 17.97 7.60 -4.91
C GLY A 119 17.96 6.98 -6.31
#